data_AF-A0A5Q0BKC3-F1
#
_entry.id   AF-A0A5Q0BKC3-F1
#
_cell.length_a   1.000
_cell.length_b   1.000
_cell.length_c   1.000
_cell.angle_alpha   90.00
_cell.angle_beta   90.00
_cell.angle_gamma   90.00
#
_symmetry.space_group_name_H-M   'P 1'
#
loop_
_entity.id
_entity.type
_entity.pdbx_description
1 polymer ?
#
loop_
_entity_poly.entity_id
_entity_poly.type
_entity_poly.pdbx_seq_one_letter_code
_entity_poly.pdbx_strand_id
1 'polypeptide(L)'
;MKALFAGTRRASHAQALWRFPSNKQETPLSLARPLPALSQQNVETECDAHALCVHDGSRINYNTHTIRKDRKQPTHGTDVGYELQSTLLASDQSGAPLAAPVQNGVTDEGVWQTRVPD
;
A
#
# COMPACT_ATOMS: atom_id res chain seq x y z
N MET A 1 15.11 13.73 -19.94
CA MET A 1 15.08 14.79 -18.92
C MET A 1 16.33 14.65 -18.05
N LYS A 2 17.31 15.56 -18.16
CA LYS A 2 18.57 15.52 -17.40
C LYS A 2 18.40 16.29 -16.09
N ALA A 3 18.28 15.58 -14.98
CA ALA A 3 18.43 16.19 -13.66
C ALA A 3 19.89 16.02 -13.22
N LEU A 4 20.73 16.98 -13.57
CA LEU A 4 22.08 17.10 -13.02
C LEU A 4 21.99 17.95 -11.75
N PHE A 5 21.57 17.34 -10.65
CA PHE A 5 21.83 17.92 -9.35
C PHE A 5 23.26 17.53 -8.95
N ALA A 6 24.15 18.51 -8.88
CA ALA A 6 25.51 18.29 -8.47
C ALA A 6 25.56 17.74 -7.03
N GLY A 7 26.03 16.49 -6.89
CA GLY A 7 26.86 16.02 -5.78
C GLY A 7 26.33 15.99 -4.35
N THR A 8 25.08 16.39 -4.05
CA THR A 8 24.56 16.37 -2.67
C THR A 8 23.71 15.13 -2.38
N ARG A 9 23.90 14.54 -1.19
CA ARG A 9 23.15 13.36 -0.73
C ARG A 9 21.64 13.53 -0.89
N ARG A 10 21.09 14.70 -0.54
CA ARG A 10 19.65 15.00 -0.64
C ARG A 10 19.13 14.93 -2.07
N ALA A 11 19.86 15.52 -3.02
CA ALA A 11 19.44 15.51 -4.41
C ALA A 11 19.54 14.11 -5.03
N SER A 12 20.55 13.32 -4.65
CA SER A 12 20.62 11.90 -5.03
C SER A 12 19.45 11.08 -4.50
N HIS A 13 19.02 11.30 -3.26
CA HIS A 13 17.84 10.62 -2.69
C HIS A 13 16.55 11.03 -3.41
N ALA A 14 16.35 12.33 -3.67
CA ALA A 14 15.19 12.80 -4.43
C ALA A 14 15.14 12.17 -5.83
N GLN A 15 16.29 12.09 -6.51
CA GLN A 15 16.40 11.45 -7.81
C GLN A 15 16.16 9.94 -7.76
N ALA A 16 16.61 9.25 -6.70
CA ALA A 16 16.31 7.83 -6.50
C ALA A 16 14.82 7.61 -6.26
N LEU A 17 14.19 8.41 -5.40
CA LEU A 17 12.75 8.35 -5.13
C LEU A 17 11.92 8.61 -6.39
N TRP A 18 12.34 9.52 -7.28
CA TRP A 18 11.64 9.72 -8.55
C TRP A 18 11.73 8.53 -9.50
N ARG A 19 12.86 7.81 -9.47
CA ARG A 19 13.07 6.63 -10.33
C ARG A 19 12.37 5.39 -9.80
N PHE A 20 12.30 5.24 -8.49
CA PHE A 20 11.81 4.02 -7.84
C PHE A 20 10.37 3.63 -8.23
N PRO A 21 9.35 4.52 -8.23
CA PRO A 21 8.00 4.19 -8.68
C PRO A 21 7.91 3.84 -10.17
N SER A 22 8.90 4.21 -10.98
CA SER A 22 8.99 3.89 -12.40
C SER A 22 9.84 2.65 -12.68
N ASN A 23 10.40 2.01 -11.64
CA ASN A 23 11.23 0.82 -11.79
C ASN A 23 10.36 -0.39 -12.10
N LYS A 24 10.43 -0.90 -13.34
CA LYS A 24 9.65 -2.07 -13.78
C LYS A 24 10.05 -3.39 -13.12
N GLN A 25 11.18 -3.42 -12.41
CA GLN A 25 11.59 -4.60 -11.63
C GLN A 25 10.86 -4.67 -10.28
N GLU A 26 10.30 -3.55 -9.80
CA GLU A 26 9.51 -3.52 -8.58
C GLU A 26 8.03 -3.70 -8.92
N THR A 27 7.35 -4.53 -8.13
CA THR A 27 5.92 -4.78 -8.21
C THR A 27 5.29 -4.51 -6.84
N PRO A 28 3.97 -4.28 -6.75
CA PRO A 28 3.30 -4.20 -5.45
C PRO A 28 3.60 -5.40 -4.54
N LEU A 29 3.73 -6.60 -5.12
CA LEU A 29 4.09 -7.81 -4.39
C LEU A 29 5.54 -7.80 -3.88
N SER A 30 6.52 -7.33 -4.68
CA SER A 30 7.92 -7.25 -4.22
C SER A 30 8.07 -6.27 -3.05
N LEU A 31 7.34 -5.15 -3.10
CA LEU A 31 7.31 -4.14 -2.03
C LEU A 31 6.65 -4.67 -0.76
N ALA A 32 5.60 -5.49 -0.91
CA ALA A 32 4.85 -6.03 0.22
C ALA A 32 5.42 -7.32 0.82
N ARG A 33 6.35 -7.99 0.12
CA ARG A 33 6.98 -9.23 0.57
C ARG A 33 7.47 -9.25 2.03
N PRO A 34 8.06 -8.18 2.61
CA PRO A 34 8.49 -8.21 4.01
C PRO A 34 7.34 -8.11 5.02
N LEU A 35 6.15 -7.64 4.61
CA LEU A 35 5.06 -7.31 5.53
C LEU A 35 4.57 -8.52 6.34
N PRO A 36 4.37 -9.74 5.77
CA PRO A 36 3.92 -10.88 6.57
C PRO A 36 4.89 -11.28 7.68
N ALA A 37 6.20 -11.33 7.38
CA ALA A 37 7.22 -11.71 8.36
C ALA A 37 7.33 -10.68 9.50
N LEU A 38 7.30 -9.39 9.17
CA LEU A 38 7.28 -8.31 10.17
C LEU A 38 5.98 -8.31 11.00
N SER A 39 4.86 -8.64 10.35
CA SER A 39 3.56 -8.78 11.04
C SER A 39 3.59 -9.91 12.05
N GLN A 40 4.12 -11.08 11.67
CA GLN A 40 4.28 -12.21 12.57
C GLN A 40 5.18 -11.85 13.75
N GLN A 41 6.34 -11.23 13.47
CA GLN A 41 7.25 -10.78 14.52
C GLN A 41 6.56 -9.85 15.52
N ASN A 42 5.80 -8.86 15.04
CA ASN A 42 5.10 -7.91 15.92
C ASN A 42 3.99 -8.60 16.74
N VAL A 43 3.31 -9.60 16.18
CA VAL A 43 2.31 -10.39 16.94
C VAL A 43 3.00 -11.20 18.03
N GLU A 44 4.11 -11.87 17.73
CA GLU A 44 4.86 -12.65 18.72
C GLU A 44 5.42 -11.79 19.87
N THR A 45 5.71 -10.51 19.63
CA THR A 45 6.25 -9.61 20.65
C THR A 45 5.21 -8.82 21.43
N GLU A 46 4.07 -8.49 20.81
CA GLU A 46 3.10 -7.53 21.37
C GLU A 46 1.73 -8.15 21.71
N CYS A 47 1.50 -9.43 21.39
CA CYS A 47 0.29 -10.17 21.74
C CYS A 47 0.57 -11.25 22.80
N ASP A 48 -0.46 -11.64 23.54
CA ASP A 48 -0.39 -12.79 24.46
C ASP A 48 -0.90 -14.06 23.78
N ALA A 49 -2.18 -14.07 23.40
CA ALA A 49 -2.83 -15.26 22.83
C ALA A 49 -3.33 -15.03 21.40
N HIS A 50 -3.70 -13.80 21.06
CA HIS A 50 -4.40 -13.47 19.83
C HIS A 50 -3.92 -12.15 19.23
N ALA A 51 -4.08 -12.01 17.92
CA ALA A 51 -4.03 -10.72 17.24
C ALA A 51 -5.42 -10.43 16.67
N LEU A 52 -5.89 -9.19 16.81
CA LEU A 52 -7.15 -8.76 16.22
C LEU A 52 -6.90 -8.36 14.76
N CYS A 53 -7.60 -9.01 13.83
CA CYS A 53 -7.56 -8.66 12.40
C CYS A 53 -8.72 -7.71 12.08
N VAL A 54 -8.44 -6.42 11.98
CA VAL A 54 -9.42 -5.40 11.61
C VAL A 54 -9.41 -5.24 10.09
N HIS A 55 -10.55 -5.50 9.44
CA HIS A 55 -10.72 -5.35 8.01
C HIS A 55 -11.63 -4.16 7.69
N ASP A 56 -11.19 -3.29 6.78
CA ASP A 56 -12.00 -2.18 6.31
C ASP A 56 -11.68 -1.80 4.86
N GLY A 57 -12.62 -1.11 4.22
CA GLY A 57 -12.53 -0.57 2.87
C GLY A 57 -12.53 0.96 2.89
N SER A 58 -11.53 1.58 2.24
CA SER A 58 -11.45 3.03 2.08
C SER A 58 -11.37 3.43 0.61
N ARG A 59 -11.61 4.71 0.33
CA ARG A 59 -11.53 5.26 -1.03
C ARG A 59 -10.19 5.97 -1.25
N ILE A 60 -9.48 5.58 -2.30
CA ILE A 60 -8.39 6.40 -2.86
C ILE A 60 -8.99 7.28 -3.95
N ASN A 61 -9.34 8.51 -3.60
CA ASN A 61 -9.97 9.44 -4.53
C ASN A 61 -8.93 10.07 -5.47
N TYR A 62 -9.16 9.92 -6.78
CA TYR A 62 -8.32 10.51 -7.81
C TYR A 62 -8.96 11.69 -8.54
N ASN A 63 -10.23 12.04 -8.26
CA ASN A 63 -10.94 13.23 -8.77
C ASN A 63 -10.51 13.65 -10.20
N THR A 64 -9.70 14.69 -10.30
CA THR A 64 -9.25 15.34 -11.55
C THR A 64 -7.97 14.73 -12.16
N HIS A 65 -7.38 13.70 -11.55
CA HIS A 65 -6.18 13.02 -12.06
C HIS A 65 -6.51 12.10 -13.24
N THR A 66 -6.70 12.71 -14.41
CA THR A 66 -7.11 12.06 -15.66
C THR A 66 -6.12 11.01 -16.19
N ILE A 67 -4.86 11.07 -15.77
CA ILE A 67 -3.78 10.15 -16.21
C ILE A 67 -4.07 8.68 -15.84
N ARG A 68 -4.72 8.42 -14.70
CA ARG A 68 -5.09 7.05 -14.27
C ARG A 68 -6.38 6.63 -14.95
N LYS A 69 -6.33 5.79 -15.98
CA LYS A 69 -7.51 5.50 -16.80
C LYS A 69 -8.45 4.44 -16.21
N ASP A 70 -7.94 3.62 -15.31
CA ASP A 70 -8.59 2.47 -14.68
C ASP A 70 -9.35 2.81 -13.39
N ARG A 71 -9.78 4.07 -13.21
CA ARG A 71 -10.51 4.50 -12.00
C ARG A 71 -11.95 3.97 -12.06
N LYS A 72 -12.47 3.50 -10.91
CA LYS A 72 -13.89 3.18 -10.74
C LYS A 72 -14.70 4.44 -10.43
N GLN A 73 -15.94 4.47 -10.91
CA GLN A 73 -16.98 5.40 -10.48
C GLN A 73 -18.14 4.57 -9.89
N PRO A 74 -18.13 4.25 -8.59
CA PRO A 74 -19.13 3.37 -7.97
C PRO A 74 -20.51 3.99 -7.83
N THR A 75 -20.61 5.30 -7.52
CA THR A 75 -21.90 5.95 -7.28
C THR A 75 -22.10 7.25 -8.06
N HIS A 76 -21.39 8.33 -7.70
CA HIS A 76 -21.61 9.67 -8.24
C HIS A 76 -20.38 10.19 -9.01
N GLY A 77 -20.55 11.25 -9.81
CA GLY A 77 -19.49 11.77 -10.69
C GLY A 77 -18.23 12.30 -9.98
N THR A 78 -18.30 12.60 -8.69
CA THR A 78 -17.15 12.98 -7.83
C THR A 78 -16.55 11.80 -7.09
N ASP A 79 -17.19 10.64 -7.20
CA ASP A 79 -16.86 9.43 -6.47
C ASP A 79 -15.96 8.54 -7.34
N VAL A 80 -14.85 9.10 -7.80
CA VAL A 80 -13.99 8.51 -8.83
C VAL A 80 -12.62 8.18 -8.27
N GLY A 81 -12.25 6.90 -8.28
CA GLY A 81 -10.98 6.46 -7.73
C GLY A 81 -10.83 4.95 -7.63
N TYR A 82 -10.00 4.50 -6.70
CA TYR A 82 -9.88 3.08 -6.36
C TYR A 82 -10.51 2.81 -4.99
N GLU A 83 -10.94 1.58 -4.76
CA GLU A 83 -11.24 1.08 -3.43
C GLU A 83 -9.99 0.39 -2.87
N LEU A 84 -9.63 0.70 -1.62
CA LEU A 84 -8.53 0.08 -0.90
C LEU A 84 -9.11 -0.74 0.25
N GLN A 85 -9.03 -2.05 0.13
CA GLN A 85 -9.35 -2.97 1.22
C GLN A 85 -8.06 -3.25 1.98
N SER A 86 -8.05 -3.06 3.29
CA SER A 86 -6.87 -3.25 4.12
C SER A 86 -7.18 -4.09 5.35
N THR A 87 -6.17 -4.82 5.79
CA THR A 87 -6.17 -5.48 7.11
C THR A 87 -5.20 -4.75 8.00
N LEU A 88 -5.62 -4.42 9.21
CA LEU A 88 -4.77 -3.93 10.30
C LEU A 88 -4.77 -4.97 11.41
N LEU A 89 -3.59 -5.44 11.80
CA LEU A 89 -3.42 -6.24 13.00
C LEU A 89 -3.33 -5.33 14.21
N ALA A 90 -4.00 -5.69 15.30
CA ALA A 90 -3.90 -5.01 16.58
C ALA A 90 -3.62 -5.99 17.73
N SER A 91 -2.88 -5.52 18.73
CA SER A 91 -2.56 -6.28 19.95
C SER A 91 -3.81 -6.61 20.75
N ASP A 92 -3.94 -7.85 21.22
CA ASP A 92 -5.00 -8.27 22.15
C ASP A 92 -4.84 -7.70 23.56
N GLN A 93 -3.64 -7.24 23.91
CA GLN A 93 -3.34 -6.65 25.21
C GLN A 93 -3.66 -5.15 25.24
N SER A 94 -3.21 -4.42 24.22
CA SER A 94 -3.23 -2.95 24.22
C SER A 94 -4.19 -2.32 23.21
N GLY A 95 -4.65 -3.09 22.22
CA GLY A 95 -5.36 -2.56 21.06
C GLY A 95 -4.47 -1.74 20.11
N ALA A 96 -3.15 -1.68 20.35
CA ALA A 96 -2.23 -0.91 19.51
C ALA A 96 -2.10 -1.54 18.10
N PRO A 97 -1.96 -0.73 17.03
CA PRO A 97 -1.73 -1.23 15.68
C PRO A 97 -0.36 -1.88 15.57
N LEU A 98 -0.30 -3.08 15.01
CA LEU A 98 0.91 -3.89 14.86
C LEU A 98 1.47 -3.85 13.44
N ALA A 99 0.61 -4.06 12.44
CA ALA A 99 1.02 -4.10 11.03
C ALA A 99 -0.19 -4.09 10.09
N ALA A 100 0.06 -3.77 8.81
CA ALA A 100 -0.90 -3.94 7.73
C ALA A 100 -0.43 -5.02 6.74
N PRO A 101 -0.69 -6.33 7.02
CA PRO A 101 -0.06 -7.43 6.27
C PRO A 101 -0.59 -7.57 4.84
N VAL A 102 -1.85 -7.18 4.59
CA VAL A 102 -2.53 -7.41 3.32
C VAL A 102 -3.35 -6.18 2.93
N GLN A 103 -3.22 -5.80 1.66
CA GLN A 103 -3.97 -4.74 1.03
C GLN A 103 -4.39 -5.16 -0.39
N ASN A 104 -5.62 -4.81 -0.77
CA ASN A 104 -6.13 -4.96 -2.13
C ASN A 104 -6.56 -3.60 -2.66
N GLY A 105 -5.97 -3.18 -3.78
CA GLY A 105 -6.40 -2.01 -4.54
C GLY A 105 -7.31 -2.43 -5.68
N VAL A 106 -8.60 -2.15 -5.56
CA VAL A 106 -9.61 -2.48 -6.56
C VAL A 106 -9.77 -1.31 -7.53
N THR A 107 -9.52 -1.58 -8.80
CA THR A 107 -9.64 -0.65 -9.93
C THR A 107 -10.74 -1.15 -10.88
N ASP A 108 -10.98 -0.43 -11.97
CA ASP A 108 -11.95 -0.84 -12.99
C ASP A 108 -11.40 -2.00 -13.85
N GLU A 109 -10.08 -2.13 -13.93
CA GLU A 109 -9.39 -3.16 -14.71
C GLU A 109 -9.08 -4.43 -13.90
N GLY A 110 -9.22 -4.40 -12.57
CA GLY A 110 -8.99 -5.58 -11.73
C GLY A 110 -8.64 -5.26 -10.28
N VAL A 111 -7.92 -6.19 -9.65
CA VAL A 111 -7.49 -6.07 -8.25
C VAL A 111 -5.98 -6.22 -8.17
N TRP A 112 -5.31 -5.21 -7.62
CA TRP A 112 -3.91 -5.27 -7.22
C TRP A 112 -3.81 -5.81 -5.81
N GLN A 113 -3.05 -6.87 -5.59
CA GLN A 113 -2.96 -7.53 -4.29
C GLN A 113 -1.51 -7.55 -3.79
N THR A 114 -1.35 -7.43 -2.48
CA THR A 114 -0.04 -7.55 -1.80
C THR A 114 0.28 -8.96 -1.34
N ARG A 115 -0.63 -9.91 -1.57
CA ARG A 115 -0.45 -11.34 -1.33
C ARG A 115 -0.50 -12.12 -2.64
N VAL A 116 0.14 -13.28 -2.68
CA VAL A 116 -0.02 -14.23 -3.78
C VAL A 116 -1.42 -14.85 -3.68
N PRO A 117 -2.19 -14.98 -4.78
CA PRO A 117 -3.43 -15.75 -4.79
C PRO A 117 -3.15 -17.23 -4.47
N ASP A 118 -4.01 -17.83 -3.65
CA ASP A 118 -3.96 -19.27 -3.32
C ASP A 118 -4.35 -20.14 -4.53
#